data_AF-A0A662PPU9-F1
#
_entry.id   AF-A0A662PPU9-F1
#
_cell.length_a   1.000
_cell.length_b   1.000
_cell.length_c   1.000
_cell.angle_alpha   90.00
_cell.angle_beta   90.00
_cell.angle_gamma   90.00
#
_symmetry.space_group_name_H-M   'P 1'
#
loop_
_entity.id
_entity.type
_entity.pdbx_description
1 polymer ?
#
loop_
_entity_poly.entity_id
_entity_poly.type
_entity_poly.pdbx_seq_one_letter_code
_entity_poly.pdbx_strand_id
1 'polypeptide(L)'
;MSRVKLRLSGGLAFAANLVGYLTGFIFTVLITRRLSAEEFGVWALISSLVVYSLIPYNLIGSWITRDAARGKKVLDTALALCLLLSPISILIYILSGIGSASAINYDAATILLGLMVLAPYISLSMASAIQGGYMPQRIGVSRIIFEISKVLFAFLFLILLGLRLIGALLSLSLAYAIQAG
;
A
#
# COMPACT_ATOMS: atom_id res chain seq x y z
N MET A 1 -25.23 12.87 -10.76
CA MET A 1 -24.57 12.39 -9.53
C MET A 1 -25.25 11.10 -9.09
N SER A 2 -24.59 9.94 -9.14
CA SER A 2 -25.20 8.69 -8.66
C SER A 2 -25.38 8.76 -7.14
N ARG A 3 -26.57 8.46 -6.61
CA ARG A 3 -26.82 8.46 -5.16
C ARG A 3 -25.83 7.52 -4.48
N VAL A 4 -25.07 8.04 -3.52
CA VAL A 4 -24.21 7.24 -2.64
C VAL A 4 -25.11 6.28 -1.85
N LYS A 5 -25.02 4.98 -2.17
CA LYS A 5 -25.75 3.94 -1.46
C LYS A 5 -25.02 3.64 -0.15
N LEU A 6 -25.43 4.33 0.93
CA LEU A 6 -24.82 4.22 2.27
C LEU A 6 -24.76 2.78 2.79
N ARG A 7 -25.88 2.04 2.71
CA ARG A 7 -25.96 0.64 3.15
C ARG A 7 -25.01 -0.28 2.36
N LEU A 8 -24.88 -0.03 1.05
CA LEU A 8 -23.97 -0.76 0.18
C LEU A 8 -22.50 -0.46 0.54
N SER A 9 -22.16 0.82 0.73
CA SER A 9 -20.79 1.24 1.10
C SER A 9 -20.35 0.64 2.43
N GLY A 10 -21.21 0.67 3.44
CA GLY A 10 -20.94 0.07 4.74
C GLY A 10 -20.80 -1.45 4.66
N GLY A 11 -21.71 -2.14 3.95
CA GLY A 11 -21.64 -3.58 3.75
C GLY A 11 -20.38 -4.03 3.01
N LEU A 12 -19.98 -3.32 1.95
CA LEU A 12 -18.74 -3.59 1.21
C LEU A 12 -17.50 -3.32 2.06
N ALA A 13 -17.49 -2.24 2.84
CA ALA A 13 -16.38 -1.96 3.75
C ALA A 13 -16.24 -3.07 4.82
N PHE A 14 -17.36 -3.54 5.38
CA PHE A 14 -17.36 -4.67 6.31
C PHE A 14 -16.84 -5.95 5.65
N ALA A 15 -17.36 -6.31 4.48
CA ALA A 15 -16.90 -7.47 3.73
C ALA A 15 -15.41 -7.39 3.38
N ALA A 16 -14.93 -6.22 2.96
CA ALA A 16 -13.52 -5.98 2.66
C ALA A 16 -12.62 -6.15 3.89
N ASN A 17 -13.06 -5.70 5.07
CA ASN A 17 -12.33 -5.94 6.32
C ASN A 17 -12.32 -7.42 6.68
N LEU A 18 -13.45 -8.12 6.58
CA LEU A 18 -13.53 -9.56 6.89
C LEU A 18 -12.62 -10.39 5.98
N VAL A 19 -12.69 -10.14 4.66
CA VAL A 19 -11.79 -10.76 3.68
C VAL A 19 -10.35 -10.43 4.04
N GLY A 20 -10.05 -9.16 4.32
CA GLY A 20 -8.71 -8.70 4.68
C GLY A 20 -8.11 -9.37 5.92
N TYR A 21 -8.91 -9.70 6.93
CA TYR A 21 -8.41 -10.45 8.09
C TYR A 21 -8.04 -11.88 7.71
N LEU A 22 -8.89 -12.56 6.93
CA LEU A 22 -8.64 -13.94 6.50
C LEU A 22 -7.44 -14.03 5.55
N THR A 23 -7.39 -13.20 4.52
CA THR A 23 -6.29 -13.14 3.55
C THR A 23 -5.00 -12.64 4.18
N GLY A 24 -5.09 -11.67 5.10
CA GLY A 24 -3.96 -11.19 5.89
C GLY A 24 -3.35 -12.31 6.74
N PHE A 25 -4.17 -13.13 7.39
CA PHE A 25 -3.69 -14.30 8.11
C PHE A 25 -3.00 -15.30 7.19
N ILE A 26 -3.62 -15.65 6.05
CA ILE A 26 -3.02 -16.55 5.05
C ILE A 26 -1.67 -16.01 4.58
N PHE A 27 -1.60 -14.73 4.22
CA PHE A 27 -0.39 -14.07 3.76
C PHE A 27 0.73 -14.12 4.82
N THR A 28 0.41 -13.81 6.08
CA THR A 28 1.37 -13.91 7.19
C THR A 28 1.88 -15.34 7.36
N VAL A 29 1.01 -16.35 7.26
CA VAL A 29 1.42 -17.77 7.32
C VAL A 29 2.33 -18.14 6.15
N LEU A 30 2.06 -17.64 4.94
CA LEU A 30 2.91 -17.88 3.77
C LEU A 30 4.30 -17.28 3.94
N ILE A 31 4.38 -16.04 4.43
CA ILE A 31 5.66 -15.34 4.66
C ILE A 31 6.44 -16.04 5.77
N THR A 32 5.84 -16.25 6.94
CA THR A 32 6.53 -16.81 8.12
C THR A 32 7.05 -18.23 7.91
N ARG A 33 6.43 -19.01 7.01
CA ARG A 33 6.92 -20.35 6.63
C ARG A 33 8.08 -20.33 5.64
N ARG A 34 8.34 -19.22 4.95
CA ARG A 34 9.30 -19.14 3.83
C ARG A 34 10.48 -18.23 4.11
N LEU A 35 10.29 -17.17 4.91
CA LEU A 35 11.35 -16.26 5.30
C LEU A 35 12.05 -16.78 6.57
N SER A 36 13.35 -16.51 6.68
CA SER A 36 14.04 -16.64 7.97
C SER A 36 13.54 -15.58 8.94
N ALA A 37 13.82 -15.77 10.24
CA ALA A 37 13.47 -14.78 11.27
C ALA A 37 14.07 -13.39 10.96
N GLU A 38 15.30 -13.36 10.43
CA GLU A 38 15.98 -12.14 10.00
C GLU A 38 15.27 -11.47 8.81
N GLU A 39 14.99 -12.22 7.74
CA GLU A 39 14.27 -11.69 6.57
C GLU A 39 12.87 -11.19 6.94
N PHE A 40 12.19 -11.89 7.85
CA PHE A 40 10.88 -11.48 8.36
C PHE A 40 10.97 -10.16 9.14
N GLY A 41 11.99 -9.99 9.97
CA GLY A 41 12.25 -8.74 10.69
C GLY A 41 12.53 -7.59 9.74
N VAL A 42 13.37 -7.80 8.72
CA VAL A 42 13.67 -6.81 7.68
C VAL A 42 12.43 -6.46 6.86
N TRP A 43 11.62 -7.45 6.48
CA TRP A 43 10.35 -7.23 5.79
C TRP A 43 9.38 -6.35 6.62
N ALA A 44 9.26 -6.62 7.92
CA ALA A 44 8.41 -5.84 8.82
C ALA A 44 8.93 -4.40 9.00
N LEU A 45 10.25 -4.24 9.11
CA LEU A 45 10.92 -2.94 9.15
C LEU A 45 10.65 -2.14 7.85
N ILE A 46 10.91 -2.74 6.68
CA ILE A 46 10.63 -2.13 5.38
C ILE A 46 9.17 -1.69 5.28
N SER A 47 8.24 -2.58 5.65
CA SER A 47 6.80 -2.27 5.63
C SER A 47 6.45 -1.07 6.51
N SER A 48 7.08 -0.95 7.67
CA SER A 48 6.90 0.19 8.58
C SER A 48 7.48 1.49 8.01
N LEU A 49 8.69 1.43 7.44
CA LEU A 49 9.34 2.58 6.79
C LEU A 49 8.53 3.10 5.59
N VAL A 50 7.96 2.20 4.79
CA VAL A 50 7.06 2.56 3.69
C VAL A 50 5.85 3.34 4.22
N VAL A 51 5.21 2.86 5.29
CA VAL A 51 4.05 3.56 5.90
C VAL A 51 4.44 4.94 6.43
N TYR A 52 5.57 5.07 7.12
CA TYR A 52 6.04 6.37 7.62
C TYR A 52 6.39 7.33 6.49
N SER A 53 6.87 6.83 5.36
CA SER A 53 7.21 7.66 4.21
C SER A 53 5.98 8.30 3.54
N LEU A 54 4.77 7.80 3.84
CA LEU A 54 3.51 8.32 3.32
C LEU A 54 2.89 9.45 4.16
N ILE A 55 3.54 9.88 5.25
CA ILE A 55 3.05 11.00 6.10
C ILE A 55 2.62 12.23 5.29
N PRO A 56 3.37 12.72 4.28
CA PRO A 56 2.96 13.88 3.48
C PRO A 56 1.60 13.67 2.78
N TYR A 57 1.35 12.45 2.29
CA TYR A 57 0.12 12.08 1.60
C TYR A 57 -1.08 11.95 2.54
N ASN A 58 -0.86 11.40 3.74
CA ASN A 58 -1.91 11.30 4.76
C ASN A 58 -2.40 12.68 5.21
N LEU A 59 -1.48 13.66 5.30
CA LEU A 59 -1.82 15.03 5.63
C LEU A 59 -2.73 15.63 4.54
N ILE A 60 -2.36 15.49 3.26
CA ILE A 60 -3.11 16.11 2.16
C ILE A 60 -4.39 15.36 1.74
N GLY A 61 -4.46 14.05 1.97
CA GLY A 61 -5.55 13.18 1.51
C GLY A 61 -6.92 13.62 2.03
N SER A 62 -6.98 14.18 3.25
CA SER A 62 -8.22 14.70 3.83
C SER A 62 -8.78 15.90 3.07
N TRP A 63 -7.94 16.83 2.63
CA TRP A 63 -8.39 17.98 1.83
C TRP A 63 -8.80 17.56 0.42
N ILE A 64 -8.08 16.61 -0.20
CA ILE A 64 -8.47 16.03 -1.50
C ILE A 64 -9.85 15.39 -1.40
N THR A 65 -10.06 14.53 -0.40
CA THR A 65 -11.33 13.84 -0.16
C THR A 65 -12.48 14.84 0.03
N ARG A 66 -12.26 15.90 0.83
CA ARG A 66 -13.23 16.96 1.08
C ARG A 66 -13.59 17.72 -0.19
N ASP A 67 -12.60 18.15 -0.97
CA ASP A 67 -12.83 18.94 -2.18
C ASP A 67 -13.46 18.09 -3.29
N ALA A 68 -13.15 16.79 -3.35
CA ALA A 68 -13.80 15.83 -4.23
C ALA A 68 -15.27 15.60 -3.84
N ALA A 69 -15.57 15.47 -2.54
CA ALA A 69 -16.94 15.36 -2.04
C ALA A 69 -17.79 16.60 -2.34
N ARG A 70 -17.16 17.78 -2.47
CA ARG A 70 -17.81 19.04 -2.90
C ARG A 70 -18.02 19.12 -4.42
N GLY A 71 -17.65 18.10 -5.18
CA GLY A 71 -17.85 18.03 -6.63
C GLY A 71 -16.89 18.88 -7.45
N LYS A 72 -15.81 19.44 -6.85
CA LYS A 72 -14.75 20.14 -7.60
C LYS A 72 -13.98 19.14 -8.47
N LYS A 73 -13.35 19.56 -9.56
CA LYS A 73 -12.41 18.71 -10.32
C LYS A 73 -11.06 18.65 -9.60
N VAL A 74 -10.77 17.54 -8.93
CA VAL A 74 -9.58 17.40 -8.07
C VAL A 74 -8.48 16.53 -8.70
N LEU A 75 -8.75 15.86 -9.83
CA LEU A 75 -7.82 14.91 -10.43
C LEU A 75 -6.48 15.56 -10.81
N ASP A 76 -6.51 16.64 -11.60
CA ASP A 76 -5.29 17.29 -12.11
C ASP A 76 -4.44 17.88 -10.97
N THR A 77 -5.10 18.49 -9.98
CA THR A 77 -4.45 19.06 -8.80
C THR A 77 -3.88 17.99 -7.88
N ALA A 78 -4.59 16.88 -7.67
CA ALA A 78 -4.10 15.75 -6.90
C ALA A 78 -2.90 15.07 -7.57
N LEU A 79 -2.89 14.93 -8.90
CA LEU A 79 -1.75 14.40 -9.65
C LEU A 79 -0.54 15.33 -9.57
N ALA A 80 -0.73 16.65 -9.71
CA ALA A 80 0.34 17.63 -9.54
C ALA A 80 0.94 17.58 -8.12
N LEU A 81 0.09 17.54 -7.10
CA LEU A 81 0.53 17.36 -5.71
C LEU A 81 1.24 16.02 -5.50
N CYS A 82 0.79 14.96 -6.18
CA CYS A 82 1.42 13.65 -6.11
C CYS A 82 2.87 13.69 -6.57
N LEU A 83 3.13 14.34 -7.72
CA LEU A 83 4.47 14.49 -8.28
C LEU A 83 5.36 15.40 -7.44
N LEU A 84 4.79 16.44 -6.83
CA LEU A 84 5.53 17.35 -5.95
C LEU A 84 5.92 16.69 -4.63
N LEU A 85 5.06 15.83 -4.06
CA LEU A 85 5.31 15.16 -2.79
C LEU A 85 6.09 13.85 -2.93
N SER A 86 6.13 13.23 -4.11
CA SER A 86 6.86 11.97 -4.31
C SER A 86 8.34 12.05 -3.99
N PRO A 87 9.12 13.07 -4.41
CA PRO A 87 10.53 13.17 -4.02
C PRO A 87 10.70 13.32 -2.50
N ILE A 88 9.78 14.02 -1.82
CA ILE A 88 9.81 14.18 -0.36
C ILE A 88 9.59 12.82 0.32
N SER A 89 8.60 12.06 -0.13
CA SER A 89 8.32 10.72 0.38
C SER A 89 9.49 9.75 0.16
N ILE A 90 10.09 9.76 -1.04
CA ILE A 90 11.27 8.95 -1.36
C ILE A 90 12.46 9.37 -0.50
N LEU A 91 12.68 10.66 -0.28
CA LEU A 91 13.75 11.16 0.58
C LEU A 91 13.58 10.70 2.04
N ILE A 92 12.36 10.77 2.58
CA ILE A 92 12.04 10.25 3.92
C ILE A 92 12.37 8.75 4.00
N TYR A 93 11.99 7.97 2.98
CA TYR A 93 12.30 6.54 2.93
C TYR A 93 13.80 6.26 2.88
N ILE A 94 14.54 6.95 2.02
CA ILE A 94 15.99 6.75 1.87
C ILE A 94 16.72 7.08 3.18
N LEU A 95 16.42 8.23 3.79
CA LEU A 95 17.06 8.66 5.03
C LEU A 95 16.76 7.69 6.19
N SER A 96 15.49 7.33 6.35
CA SER A 96 15.08 6.39 7.40
C SER A 96 15.59 4.97 7.14
N GLY A 97 15.67 4.54 5.89
CA GLY A 97 16.21 3.24 5.48
C GLY A 97 17.71 3.12 5.74
N ILE A 98 18.51 4.11 5.33
CA ILE A 98 19.96 4.14 5.59
C ILE A 98 20.24 4.22 7.10
N GLY A 99 19.50 5.08 7.81
CA GLY A 99 19.64 5.21 9.26
C GLY A 99 19.26 3.92 10.01
N SER A 100 18.24 3.21 9.53
CA SER A 100 17.88 1.92 10.12
C SER A 100 18.91 0.85 9.79
N ALA A 101 19.38 0.78 8.54
CA ALA A 101 20.40 -0.19 8.08
C ALA A 101 21.67 -0.11 8.93
N SER A 102 22.17 1.10 9.21
CA SER A 102 23.35 1.29 10.05
C SER A 102 23.09 0.92 11.51
N ALA A 103 21.90 1.20 12.05
CA ALA A 103 21.55 0.87 13.43
C ALA A 103 21.51 -0.65 13.69
N ILE A 104 21.10 -1.45 12.69
CA ILE A 104 21.04 -2.91 12.81
C ILE A 104 22.22 -3.63 12.14
N ASN A 105 23.21 -2.90 11.63
CA ASN A 105 24.34 -3.42 10.84
C ASN A 105 23.90 -4.38 9.71
N TYR A 106 22.88 -3.99 8.97
CA TYR A 106 22.33 -4.76 7.86
C TYR A 106 22.60 -4.08 6.52
N ASP A 107 22.52 -4.85 5.43
CA ASP A 107 22.74 -4.33 4.08
C ASP A 107 21.68 -3.27 3.71
N ALA A 108 22.15 -2.06 3.44
CA ALA A 108 21.29 -0.93 3.08
C ALA A 108 20.60 -1.16 1.73
N ALA A 109 21.24 -1.84 0.78
CA ALA A 109 20.64 -2.10 -0.53
C ALA A 109 19.38 -2.96 -0.40
N THR A 110 19.40 -3.95 0.49
CA THR A 110 18.24 -4.79 0.78
C THR A 110 17.07 -4.01 1.39
N ILE A 111 17.32 -3.06 2.31
CA ILE A 111 16.25 -2.20 2.85
C ILE A 111 15.72 -1.25 1.78
N LEU A 112 16.58 -0.73 0.90
CA LEU A 112 16.18 0.17 -0.18
C LEU A 112 15.28 -0.50 -1.23
N LEU A 113 15.24 -1.84 -1.30
CA LEU A 113 14.27 -2.56 -2.15
C LEU A 113 12.81 -2.18 -1.84
N GLY A 114 12.49 -1.75 -0.62
CA GLY A 114 11.14 -1.29 -0.29
C GLY A 114 10.67 -0.06 -1.08
N LEU A 115 11.56 0.65 -1.78
CA LEU A 115 11.16 1.69 -2.75
C LEU A 115 10.23 1.14 -3.84
N MET A 116 10.36 -0.14 -4.21
CA MET A 116 9.45 -0.78 -5.18
C MET A 116 8.04 -0.97 -4.64
N VAL A 117 7.87 -1.04 -3.31
CA VAL A 117 6.56 -1.07 -2.65
C VAL A 117 6.04 0.34 -2.46
N LEU A 118 6.91 1.28 -2.13
CA LEU A 118 6.56 2.68 -1.91
C LEU A 118 5.93 3.32 -3.17
N ALA A 119 6.52 3.11 -4.34
CA ALA A 119 6.06 3.72 -5.59
C ALA A 119 4.57 3.45 -5.90
N PRO A 120 4.09 2.19 -5.98
CA PRO A 120 2.66 1.93 -6.20
C PRO A 120 1.79 2.33 -5.00
N TYR A 121 2.33 2.33 -3.78
CA TYR A 121 1.57 2.72 -2.60
C TYR A 121 1.32 4.25 -2.53
N ILE A 122 2.24 5.07 -3.05
CA ILE A 122 2.01 6.50 -3.28
C ILE A 122 0.81 6.71 -4.20
N SER A 123 0.78 6.01 -5.34
CA SER A 123 -0.33 6.08 -6.30
C SER A 123 -1.66 5.65 -5.67
N LEU A 124 -1.64 4.56 -4.90
CA LEU A 124 -2.81 4.08 -4.17
C LEU A 124 -3.32 5.10 -3.14
N SER A 125 -2.42 5.77 -2.42
CA SER A 125 -2.79 6.76 -1.40
C SER A 125 -3.56 7.94 -2.02
N MET A 126 -3.13 8.40 -3.19
CA MET A 126 -3.84 9.45 -3.93
C MET A 126 -5.14 8.97 -4.57
N ALA A 127 -5.14 7.79 -5.19
CA ALA A 127 -6.34 7.20 -5.75
C ALA A 127 -7.43 7.01 -4.68
N SER A 128 -7.05 6.53 -3.50
CA SER A 128 -7.95 6.31 -2.37
C SER A 128 -8.54 7.62 -1.83
N ALA A 129 -7.74 8.70 -1.75
CA ALA A 129 -8.21 10.02 -1.35
C ALA A 129 -9.25 10.59 -2.32
N ILE A 130 -9.04 10.43 -3.62
CA ILE A 130 -10.00 10.86 -4.66
C ILE A 130 -11.28 10.01 -4.60
N GLN A 131 -11.13 8.68 -4.56
CA GLN A 131 -12.26 7.75 -4.51
C GLN A 131 -13.12 7.95 -3.25
N GLY A 132 -12.50 8.31 -2.12
CA GLY A 132 -13.21 8.56 -0.87
C GLY A 132 -14.21 9.71 -0.97
N GLY A 133 -13.92 10.71 -1.81
CA GLY A 133 -14.80 11.86 -2.01
C GLY A 133 -15.92 11.61 -3.02
N TYR A 134 -15.63 10.93 -4.13
CA TYR A 134 -16.63 10.73 -5.20
C TYR A 134 -17.42 9.42 -5.09
N MET A 135 -16.76 8.31 -4.76
CA MET A 135 -17.29 6.96 -4.88
C MET A 135 -16.73 6.04 -3.77
N PRO A 136 -17.13 6.25 -2.50
CA PRO A 136 -16.61 5.50 -1.37
C PRO A 136 -16.87 3.99 -1.46
N GLN A 137 -17.89 3.56 -2.22
CA GLN A 137 -18.15 2.14 -2.48
C GLN A 137 -16.99 1.46 -3.21
N ARG A 138 -16.28 2.18 -4.10
CA ARG A 138 -15.18 1.62 -4.90
C ARG A 138 -13.97 1.25 -4.05
N ILE A 139 -13.76 1.93 -2.92
CA ILE A 139 -12.68 1.63 -1.97
C ILE A 139 -12.83 0.21 -1.39
N GLY A 140 -14.06 -0.20 -1.04
CA GLY A 140 -14.31 -1.54 -0.54
C GLY A 140 -13.98 -2.61 -1.58
N VAL A 141 -14.39 -2.40 -2.84
CA VAL A 141 -14.10 -3.32 -3.95
C VAL A 141 -12.60 -3.38 -4.23
N SER A 142 -11.92 -2.24 -4.34
CA SER A 142 -10.49 -2.21 -4.63
C SER A 142 -9.68 -2.90 -3.53
N ARG A 143 -10.09 -2.75 -2.26
CA ARG A 143 -9.47 -3.45 -1.13
C ARG A 143 -9.65 -4.97 -1.21
N ILE A 144 -10.80 -5.48 -1.64
CA ILE A 144 -10.98 -6.93 -1.85
C ILE A 144 -10.06 -7.42 -2.96
N ILE A 145 -9.96 -6.67 -4.07
CA ILE A 145 -9.06 -7.01 -5.19
C ILE A 145 -7.60 -7.04 -4.72
N PHE A 146 -7.18 -6.07 -3.90
CA PHE A 146 -5.85 -6.04 -3.28
C PHE A 146 -5.59 -7.30 -2.46
N GLU A 147 -6.52 -7.66 -1.57
CA GLU A 147 -6.36 -8.79 -0.66
C GLU A 147 -6.23 -10.12 -1.40
N ILE A 148 -7.04 -10.34 -2.44
CA ILE A 148 -6.97 -11.55 -3.28
C ILE A 148 -5.66 -11.56 -4.08
N SER A 149 -5.33 -10.44 -4.73
CA SER A 149 -4.13 -10.34 -5.58
C SER A 149 -2.85 -10.54 -4.78
N LYS A 150 -2.78 -9.95 -3.58
CA LYS A 150 -1.65 -10.10 -2.65
C LYS A 150 -1.40 -11.57 -2.33
N VAL A 151 -2.44 -12.33 -1.97
CA VAL A 151 -2.29 -13.76 -1.64
C VAL A 151 -1.90 -14.58 -2.87
N LEU A 152 -2.47 -14.30 -4.04
CA LEU A 152 -2.11 -14.97 -5.28
C LEU A 152 -0.65 -14.74 -5.67
N PHE A 153 -0.17 -13.50 -5.62
CA PHE A 153 1.23 -13.18 -5.89
C PHE A 153 2.16 -13.72 -4.82
N ALA A 154 1.75 -13.74 -3.55
CA ALA A 154 2.52 -14.37 -2.50
C ALA A 154 2.72 -15.86 -2.78
N PHE A 155 1.64 -16.56 -3.15
CA PHE A 155 1.73 -17.97 -3.54
C PHE A 155 2.68 -18.15 -4.73
N LEU A 156 2.54 -17.32 -5.77
CA LEU A 156 3.38 -17.41 -6.97
C LEU A 156 4.86 -17.14 -6.68
N PHE A 157 5.19 -16.04 -6.01
CA PHE A 157 6.57 -15.66 -5.78
C PHE A 157 7.25 -16.48 -4.68
N LEU A 158 6.56 -16.76 -3.57
CA LEU A 158 7.17 -17.46 -2.42
C LEU A 158 7.19 -18.98 -2.61
N ILE A 159 6.16 -19.56 -3.23
CA ILE A 159 6.03 -21.04 -3.36
C ILE A 159 6.53 -21.52 -4.71
N LEU A 160 6.07 -20.95 -5.82
CA LEU A 160 6.44 -21.44 -7.16
C LEU A 160 7.86 -21.01 -7.54
N LEU A 161 8.22 -19.74 -7.30
CA LEU A 161 9.53 -19.21 -7.69
C LEU A 161 10.59 -19.24 -6.58
N GLY A 162 10.19 -19.54 -5.33
CA GLY A 162 11.12 -19.57 -4.19
C GLY A 162 11.79 -18.23 -3.88
N LEU A 163 11.24 -17.11 -4.36
CA LEU A 163 11.73 -15.77 -4.10
C LEU A 163 11.33 -15.41 -2.66
N ARG A 164 12.32 -15.29 -1.76
CA ARG A 164 12.13 -15.07 -0.32
C ARG A 164 11.64 -13.64 -0.02
N LEU A 165 12.49 -12.80 0.57
CA LEU A 165 12.16 -11.40 0.88
C LEU A 165 11.68 -10.62 -0.36
N ILE A 166 12.38 -10.77 -1.49
CA ILE A 166 12.03 -10.10 -2.74
C ILE A 166 10.63 -10.51 -3.22
N GLY A 167 10.27 -11.80 -3.09
CA GLY A 167 8.95 -12.28 -3.48
C GLY A 167 7.84 -11.70 -2.61
N ALA A 168 8.08 -11.56 -1.30
CA ALA A 168 7.14 -10.92 -0.39
C ALA A 168 6.92 -9.44 -0.76
N LEU A 169 7.99 -8.70 -1.03
CA LEU A 169 7.89 -7.29 -1.41
C LEU A 169 7.25 -7.11 -2.81
N LEU A 170 7.59 -7.95 -3.79
CA LEU A 170 6.97 -7.92 -5.13
C LEU A 170 5.47 -8.22 -5.06
N SER A 171 5.06 -9.16 -4.20
CA SER A 171 3.64 -9.48 -4.02
C SER A 171 2.84 -8.27 -3.53
N LEU A 172 3.39 -7.49 -2.60
CA LEU A 172 2.79 -6.25 -2.11
C LEU A 172 2.80 -5.15 -3.18
N SER A 173 3.94 -4.96 -3.85
CA SER A 173 4.10 -3.95 -4.90
C SER A 173 3.07 -4.12 -6.02
N LEU A 174 2.95 -5.34 -6.57
CA LEU A 174 1.99 -5.62 -7.63
C LEU A 174 0.54 -5.54 -7.14
N ALA A 175 0.25 -6.02 -5.93
CA ALA A 175 -1.09 -5.91 -5.37
C ALA A 175 -1.52 -4.45 -5.19
N TYR A 176 -0.62 -3.58 -4.72
CA TYR A 176 -0.87 -2.14 -4.63
C TYR A 176 -1.07 -1.49 -6.00
N ALA A 177 -0.28 -1.89 -7.00
CA ALA A 177 -0.42 -1.39 -8.37
C ALA A 177 -1.79 -1.74 -8.97
N ILE A 178 -2.27 -2.97 -8.75
CA ILE A 178 -3.61 -3.39 -9.19
C ILE A 178 -4.70 -2.62 -8.44
N GLN A 179 -4.53 -2.38 -7.14
CA GLN A 179 -5.51 -1.64 -6.34
C GLN A 179 -5.64 -0.17 -6.76
N ALA A 180 -4.55 0.43 -7.23
CA ALA A 180 -4.51 1.83 -7.63
C ALA A 180 -5.20 2.10 -8.99
N GLY A 181 -5.34 1.09 -9.86
CA GLY A 181 -6.05 1.17 -11.15
C GLY A 181 -7.57 1.16 -11.02
#